data_AF-A0A496U109-F1
#
_entry.id   AF-A0A496U109-F1
#
_cell.length_a   1.000
_cell.length_b   1.000
_cell.length_c   1.000
_cell.angle_alpha   90.00
_cell.angle_beta   90.00
_cell.angle_gamma   90.00
#
_symmetry.space_group_name_H-M   'P 1'
#
loop_
_entity.id
_entity.type
_entity.pdbx_description
1 polymer ?
#
loop_
_entity_poly.entity_id
_entity_poly.type
_entity_poly.pdbx_seq_one_letter_code
_entity_poly.pdbx_strand_id
1 'polypeptide(L)'
;MAVDNYGSWFGFIDVDHESKSSGTANTNWHLGAQLIYFEINRYFSLRGLSNNAFLQRWDITVQYNDSDAAYIPMAYLIGISCNRILGNFCDAHLEFLLRKEEKQKLGWQLTAVWAKEFHLGRGRWQLCGYFDWWKNDSGKFWMAEPQILFNLEQLGIGSRFWLGSECEINIDPQNSNNSVNPTIFLQYDF
;
A
#
# COMPACT_ATOMS: atom_id res chain seq x y z
N MET A 1 -2.18 6.62 8.91
CA MET A 1 -1.27 5.88 9.81
C MET A 1 -1.63 6.22 11.26
N ALA A 2 -1.80 5.22 12.12
CA ALA A 2 -2.02 5.43 13.55
C ALA A 2 -0.69 5.24 14.30
N VAL A 3 -0.37 6.11 15.25
CA VAL A 3 0.94 6.11 15.96
C VAL A 3 0.73 5.85 17.44
N ASP A 4 1.58 5.02 18.04
CA ASP A 4 1.65 4.74 19.47
C ASP A 4 3.09 4.93 20.00
N ASN A 5 3.30 4.68 21.30
CA ASN A 5 4.61 4.86 21.94
C ASN A 5 5.71 3.92 21.41
N TYR A 6 5.34 2.86 20.70
CA TYR A 6 6.23 1.83 20.20
C TYR A 6 6.34 1.82 18.67
N GLY A 7 5.66 2.73 17.97
CA GLY A 7 5.78 2.96 16.54
C GLY A 7 4.43 3.22 15.88
N SER A 8 4.13 2.59 14.75
CA SER A 8 2.91 2.87 14.00
C SER A 8 2.21 1.63 13.43
N TRP A 9 0.97 1.84 13.03
CA TRP A 9 0.10 0.92 12.31
C TRP A 9 -0.32 1.53 10.98
N PHE A 10 -0.33 0.68 9.95
CA PHE A 10 -0.95 0.94 8.66
C PHE A 10 -1.81 -0.27 8.30
N GLY A 11 -2.87 -0.05 7.54
CA GLY A 11 -3.69 -1.12 7.02
C GLY A 11 -4.83 -0.56 6.21
N PHE A 12 -5.35 -1.39 5.33
CA PHE A 12 -6.47 -1.07 4.47
C PHE A 12 -7.28 -2.33 4.19
N ILE A 13 -8.49 -2.09 3.70
CA ILE A 13 -9.46 -3.11 3.32
C ILE A 13 -10.01 -2.69 1.97
N ASP A 14 -9.86 -3.56 0.98
CA ASP A 14 -10.49 -3.39 -0.32
C ASP A 14 -11.82 -4.12 -0.33
N VAL A 15 -12.84 -3.37 -0.68
CA VAL A 15 -14.21 -3.84 -0.80
C VAL A 15 -14.66 -3.57 -2.21
N ASP A 16 -15.10 -4.60 -2.91
CA ASP A 16 -15.61 -4.50 -4.27
C ASP A 16 -17.10 -4.87 -4.30
N HIS A 17 -17.78 -4.30 -5.29
CA HIS A 17 -19.11 -4.72 -5.71
C HIS A 17 -18.92 -5.57 -6.96
N GLU A 18 -18.96 -6.90 -6.81
CA GLU A 18 -18.67 -7.81 -7.92
C GLU A 18 -19.49 -7.44 -9.18
N SER A 19 -18.78 -7.22 -10.30
CA SER A 19 -19.36 -7.30 -11.64
C SER A 19 -19.11 -8.71 -12.17
N LYS A 20 -20.08 -9.32 -12.88
CA LYS A 20 -19.93 -10.64 -13.52
C LYS A 20 -18.68 -10.78 -14.42
N SER A 21 -18.01 -9.67 -14.73
CA SER A 21 -16.80 -9.56 -15.54
C SER A 21 -15.47 -9.52 -14.78
N SER A 22 -15.44 -9.28 -13.45
CA SER A 22 -14.16 -9.07 -12.74
C SER A 22 -13.43 -10.35 -12.31
N GLY A 23 -14.06 -11.52 -12.43
CA GLY A 23 -13.41 -12.81 -12.14
C GLY A 23 -13.04 -13.05 -10.67
N THR A 24 -13.47 -12.17 -9.76
CA THR A 24 -13.19 -12.23 -8.32
C THR A 24 -14.15 -13.13 -7.52
N ALA A 25 -15.07 -13.79 -8.21
CA ALA A 25 -16.20 -14.53 -7.64
C ALA A 25 -15.77 -15.84 -6.94
N ASN A 26 -16.07 -15.94 -5.64
CA ASN A 26 -16.37 -17.24 -5.03
C ASN A 26 -17.74 -17.73 -5.58
N THR A 27 -17.93 -19.05 -5.70
CA THR A 27 -19.18 -19.70 -6.13
C THR A 27 -20.44 -19.32 -5.32
N ASN A 28 -20.32 -18.58 -4.21
CA ASN A 28 -21.41 -18.19 -3.31
C ASN A 28 -21.68 -16.68 -3.32
N TRP A 29 -22.06 -16.15 -4.48
CA TRP A 29 -22.39 -14.73 -4.66
C TRP A 29 -23.58 -14.25 -3.81
N HIS A 30 -23.47 -13.02 -3.30
CA HIS A 30 -24.58 -12.23 -2.76
C HIS A 30 -24.50 -10.77 -3.25
N LEU A 31 -25.64 -10.15 -3.54
CA LEU A 31 -25.78 -8.69 -3.73
C LEU A 31 -25.20 -7.94 -2.53
N GLY A 32 -24.19 -7.09 -2.74
CA GLY A 32 -23.61 -6.30 -1.66
C GLY A 32 -22.15 -5.92 -1.91
N ALA A 33 -21.54 -5.32 -0.89
CA ALA A 33 -20.11 -5.08 -0.83
C ALA A 33 -19.44 -6.35 -0.29
N GLN A 34 -18.38 -6.82 -0.93
CA GLN A 34 -17.65 -8.01 -0.51
C GLN A 34 -16.18 -7.64 -0.24
N LEU A 35 -15.63 -8.20 0.83
CA LEU A 35 -14.21 -8.10 1.14
C LEU A 35 -13.42 -8.79 0.03
N ILE A 36 -12.53 -8.05 -0.63
CA ILE A 36 -11.62 -8.62 -1.61
C ILE A 36 -10.28 -8.88 -0.97
N TYR A 37 -9.74 -7.91 -0.24
CA TYR A 37 -8.40 -7.97 0.28
C TYR A 37 -8.30 -7.14 1.54
N PHE A 38 -7.45 -7.56 2.47
CA PHE A 38 -6.99 -6.65 3.50
C PHE A 38 -5.52 -6.86 3.81
N GLU A 39 -4.95 -5.79 4.33
CA GLU A 39 -3.58 -5.73 4.76
C GLU A 39 -3.49 -5.00 6.09
N ILE A 40 -2.69 -5.54 7.00
CA ILE A 40 -2.34 -4.87 8.24
C ILE A 40 -0.84 -4.98 8.50
N ASN A 41 -0.25 -3.83 8.81
CA ASN A 41 1.17 -3.64 9.06
C ASN A 41 1.38 -3.04 10.45
N ARG A 42 2.40 -3.55 11.14
CA ARG A 42 2.92 -3.00 12.39
C ARG A 42 4.39 -2.65 12.24
N TYR A 43 4.73 -1.41 12.56
CA TYR A 43 6.10 -0.87 12.54
C TYR A 43 6.63 -0.60 13.94
N PHE A 44 7.45 -1.50 14.49
CA PHE A 44 8.07 -1.30 15.80
C PHE A 44 9.28 -0.39 15.69
N SER A 45 9.18 0.81 16.26
CA SER A 45 10.21 1.81 16.09
C SER A 45 11.45 1.55 16.93
N LEU A 46 12.61 1.54 16.29
CA LEU A 46 13.89 1.41 16.99
C LEU A 46 14.37 2.74 17.58
N ARG A 47 13.63 3.83 17.36
CA ARG A 47 13.94 5.17 17.87
C ARG A 47 14.05 5.22 19.40
N GLY A 48 13.27 4.43 20.12
CA GLY A 48 13.30 4.36 21.58
C GLY A 48 14.48 3.57 22.17
N LEU A 49 15.22 2.82 21.34
CA LEU A 49 16.29 1.94 21.79
C LEU A 49 17.66 2.62 21.79
N SER A 50 17.82 3.76 21.10
CA SER A 50 19.11 4.45 21.00
C SER A 50 18.98 5.92 20.60
N ASN A 51 19.89 6.74 21.11
CA ASN A 51 20.09 8.12 20.64
C ASN A 51 20.85 8.20 19.29
N ASN A 52 21.17 7.07 18.69
CA ASN A 52 21.88 7.02 17.41
C ASN A 52 20.94 7.38 16.25
N ALA A 53 21.22 8.50 15.57
CA ALA A 53 20.44 9.01 14.44
C ALA A 53 20.31 8.03 13.26
N PHE A 54 21.18 7.03 13.14
CA PHE A 54 21.03 5.92 12.20
C PHE A 54 19.88 5.02 12.65
N LEU A 55 19.91 4.47 13.87
CA LEU A 55 18.89 3.57 14.40
C LEU A 55 17.50 4.21 14.49
N GLN A 56 17.42 5.52 14.69
CA GLN A 56 16.16 6.26 14.76
C GLN A 56 15.38 6.32 13.43
N ARG A 57 15.98 5.87 12.32
CA ARG A 57 15.30 5.78 11.02
C ARG A 57 14.73 4.40 10.75
N TRP A 58 15.08 3.41 11.56
CA TRP A 58 14.73 2.02 11.30
C TRP A 58 13.57 1.57 12.18
N ASP A 59 12.68 0.78 11.58
CA ASP A 59 11.62 0.06 12.26
C ASP A 59 11.73 -1.44 11.94
N ILE A 60 11.20 -2.28 12.81
CA ILE A 60 10.91 -3.68 12.49
C ILE A 60 9.47 -3.75 11.99
N THR A 61 9.26 -4.27 10.78
CA THR A 61 7.93 -4.44 10.19
C THR A 61 7.42 -5.86 10.41
N VAL A 62 6.15 -5.98 10.81
CA VAL A 62 5.37 -7.23 10.75
C VAL A 62 4.10 -6.95 9.97
N GLN A 63 3.78 -7.80 9.00
CA GLN A 63 2.65 -7.63 8.09
C GLN A 63 1.86 -8.92 7.96
N TYR A 64 0.55 -8.77 7.81
CA TYR A 64 -0.37 -9.84 7.47
C TYR A 64 -1.31 -9.40 6.35
N ASN A 65 -1.38 -10.21 5.31
CA ASN A 65 -2.24 -9.99 4.14
C ASN A 65 -3.15 -11.21 3.98
N ASP A 66 -4.41 -10.96 3.67
CA ASP A 66 -5.39 -12.03 3.49
C ASP A 66 -6.54 -11.58 2.59
N SER A 67 -7.27 -12.55 2.06
CA SER A 67 -8.28 -12.34 1.03
C SER A 67 -9.28 -13.49 1.00
N ASP A 68 -10.56 -13.16 0.76
CA ASP A 68 -11.57 -14.16 0.44
C ASP A 68 -11.47 -14.65 -1.03
N ALA A 69 -10.65 -13.98 -1.84
CA ALA A 69 -10.45 -14.30 -3.25
C ALA A 69 -9.41 -15.42 -3.42
N ALA A 70 -9.79 -16.51 -4.09
CA ALA A 70 -8.98 -17.72 -4.18
C ALA A 70 -7.60 -17.56 -4.86
N TYR A 71 -7.38 -16.48 -5.61
CA TYR A 71 -6.12 -16.20 -6.31
C TYR A 71 -5.16 -15.31 -5.51
N ILE A 72 -5.57 -14.78 -4.35
CA ILE A 72 -4.69 -14.01 -3.46
C ILE A 72 -4.37 -14.88 -2.23
N PRO A 73 -3.18 -15.49 -2.15
CA PRO A 73 -2.83 -16.32 -1.01
C PRO A 73 -2.60 -15.45 0.23
N MET A 74 -3.05 -15.95 1.38
CA MET A 74 -2.66 -15.43 2.68
C MET A 74 -1.13 -15.36 2.80
N ALA A 75 -0.60 -14.25 3.33
CA ALA A 75 0.83 -14.03 3.51
C ALA A 75 1.17 -13.41 4.86
N TYR A 76 2.24 -13.92 5.48
CA TYR A 76 2.92 -13.26 6.60
C TYR A 76 4.22 -12.67 6.12
N LEU A 77 4.51 -11.43 6.52
CA LEU A 77 5.78 -10.79 6.24
C LEU A 77 6.42 -10.23 7.50
N ILE A 78 7.75 -10.30 7.56
CA ILE A 78 8.55 -9.73 8.64
C ILE A 78 9.84 -9.15 8.07
N GLY A 79 10.25 -7.99 8.54
CA GLY A 79 11.50 -7.39 8.07
C GLY A 79 11.83 -6.06 8.71
N ILE A 80 12.49 -5.22 7.93
CA ILE A 80 12.99 -3.92 8.37
C ILE A 80 12.50 -2.83 7.43
N SER A 81 12.14 -1.68 7.99
CA SER A 81 11.78 -0.49 7.25
C SER A 81 12.75 0.64 7.59
N CYS A 82 13.16 1.39 6.57
CA CYS A 82 13.98 2.59 6.70
C CYS A 82 13.15 3.80 6.29
N ASN A 83 12.96 4.71 7.24
CA ASN A 83 12.18 5.92 7.08
C ASN A 83 13.03 7.10 6.61
N ARG A 84 12.36 8.08 5.98
CA ARG A 84 12.92 9.37 5.54
C ARG A 84 14.11 9.21 4.59
N ILE A 85 14.02 8.25 3.67
CA ILE A 85 15.09 7.99 2.69
C ILE A 85 15.34 9.16 1.72
N LEU A 86 14.34 10.05 1.56
CA LEU A 86 14.45 11.28 0.76
C LEU A 86 14.53 12.55 1.61
N GLY A 87 14.76 12.43 2.92
CA GLY A 87 14.87 13.56 3.84
C GLY A 87 13.62 14.45 3.84
N ASN A 88 13.81 15.77 3.72
CA ASN A 88 12.72 16.74 3.74
C ASN A 88 12.05 16.96 2.36
N PHE A 89 12.52 16.28 1.31
CA PHE A 89 11.96 16.49 -0.03
C PHE A 89 10.59 15.84 -0.18
N CYS A 90 10.39 14.68 0.42
CA CYS A 90 9.21 13.82 0.32
C CYS A 90 9.23 12.85 1.51
N ASP A 91 8.07 12.57 2.10
CA ASP A 91 7.95 11.50 3.08
C ASP A 91 8.05 10.18 2.33
N ALA A 92 9.16 9.47 2.51
CA ALA A 92 9.41 8.21 1.81
C ALA A 92 10.01 7.17 2.76
N HIS A 93 9.56 5.94 2.64
CA HIS A 93 10.11 4.79 3.35
C HIS A 93 10.35 3.63 2.41
N LEU A 94 11.32 2.78 2.78
CA LEU A 94 11.71 1.59 2.03
C LEU A 94 11.77 0.41 2.99
N GLU A 95 11.16 -0.69 2.61
CA GLU A 95 11.04 -1.90 3.41
C GLU A 95 11.67 -3.07 2.69
N PHE A 96 12.38 -3.91 3.44
CA PHE A 96 12.77 -5.23 3.00
C PHE A 96 12.15 -6.27 3.93
N LEU A 97 11.37 -7.16 3.36
CA LEU A 97 10.53 -8.12 4.08
C LEU A 97 10.85 -9.54 3.61
N LEU A 98 10.93 -10.48 4.56
CA LEU A 98 10.80 -11.89 4.28
C LEU A 98 9.32 -12.23 4.17
N ARG A 99 8.91 -12.88 3.09
CA ARG A 99 7.49 -13.10 2.75
C ARG A 99 7.18 -14.59 2.72
N LYS A 100 6.19 -15.02 3.50
CA LYS A 100 5.71 -16.40 3.53
C LYS A 100 4.25 -16.46 3.11
N GLU A 101 4.01 -16.81 1.85
CA GLU A 101 2.68 -17.09 1.31
C GLU A 101 2.24 -18.53 1.63
N GLU A 102 0.94 -18.79 1.68
CA GLU A 102 0.40 -20.13 1.83
C GLU A 102 0.94 -21.06 0.73
N LYS A 103 1.38 -22.28 1.09
CA LYS A 103 1.89 -23.32 0.16
C LYS A 103 3.11 -22.95 -0.71
N GLN A 104 3.68 -21.75 -0.56
CA GLN A 104 4.91 -21.31 -1.23
C GLN A 104 6.13 -21.46 -0.30
N LYS A 105 7.35 -21.55 -0.86
CA LYS A 105 8.58 -21.40 -0.06
C LYS A 105 8.75 -19.96 0.44
N LEU A 106 9.69 -19.78 1.37
CA LEU A 106 10.05 -18.45 1.85
C LEU A 106 10.57 -17.59 0.70
N GLY A 107 9.91 -16.46 0.49
CA GLY A 107 10.24 -15.43 -0.47
C GLY A 107 10.74 -14.15 0.19
N TRP A 108 10.74 -13.07 -0.58
CA TRP A 108 11.07 -11.74 -0.10
C TRP A 108 10.25 -10.69 -0.84
N GLN A 109 10.13 -9.51 -0.25
CA GLN A 109 9.49 -8.33 -0.82
C GLN A 109 10.32 -7.08 -0.50
N LEU A 110 10.46 -6.22 -1.50
CA LEU A 110 10.97 -4.86 -1.37
C LEU A 110 9.80 -3.92 -1.64
N THR A 111 9.46 -3.09 -0.67
CA THR A 111 8.35 -2.12 -0.75
C THR A 111 8.90 -0.73 -0.61
N ALA A 112 8.50 0.21 -1.46
CA ALA A 112 8.72 1.63 -1.19
C ALA A 112 7.41 2.39 -1.29
N VAL A 113 7.22 3.34 -0.38
CA VAL A 113 6.05 4.22 -0.35
C VAL A 113 6.54 5.64 -0.26
N TRP A 114 5.84 6.55 -0.91
CA TRP A 114 6.15 7.97 -0.89
C TRP A 114 4.89 8.81 -0.80
N ALA A 115 5.02 10.00 -0.21
CA ALA A 115 3.98 11.01 -0.16
C ALA A 115 4.60 12.42 -0.09
N LYS A 116 4.07 13.34 -0.88
CA LYS A 116 4.44 14.74 -0.90
C LYS A 116 3.23 15.62 -1.15
N GLU A 117 2.92 16.45 -0.17
CA GLU A 117 1.99 17.56 -0.37
C GLU A 117 2.71 18.77 -0.98
N PHE A 118 2.01 19.47 -1.87
CA PHE A 118 2.47 20.72 -2.47
C PHE A 118 1.29 21.60 -2.84
N HIS A 119 1.59 22.86 -3.19
CA HIS A 119 0.57 23.83 -3.59
C HIS A 119 0.77 24.25 -5.05
N LEU A 120 -0.32 24.28 -5.82
CA LEU A 120 -0.38 24.95 -7.11
C LEU A 120 -1.34 26.13 -7.00
N GLY A 121 -0.79 27.34 -6.99
CA GLY A 121 -1.54 28.53 -6.63
C GLY A 121 -2.07 28.43 -5.20
N ARG A 122 -3.39 28.55 -5.04
CA ARG A 122 -4.04 28.37 -3.73
C ARG A 122 -4.43 26.90 -3.45
N GLY A 123 -4.32 26.02 -4.44
CA GLY A 123 -4.82 24.65 -4.36
C GLY A 123 -3.84 23.72 -3.66
N ARG A 124 -4.34 22.83 -2.82
CA ARG A 124 -3.56 21.76 -2.18
C ARG A 124 -3.57 20.52 -3.06
N TRP A 125 -2.39 19.95 -3.26
CA TRP A 125 -2.16 18.76 -4.07
C TRP A 125 -1.32 17.77 -3.30
N GLN A 126 -1.46 16.49 -3.64
CA GLN A 126 -0.67 15.40 -3.09
C GLN A 126 -0.18 14.51 -4.23
N LEU A 127 1.11 14.18 -4.21
CA LEU A 127 1.69 13.11 -4.99
C LEU A 127 2.06 12.00 -4.01
N CYS A 128 1.47 10.82 -4.15
CA CYS A 128 1.78 9.67 -3.33
C CYS A 128 1.81 8.39 -4.15
N GLY A 129 2.05 7.27 -3.50
CA GLY A 129 2.01 5.96 -4.12
C GLY A 129 3.00 5.01 -3.47
N TYR A 130 3.00 3.80 -4.00
CA TYR A 130 3.92 2.76 -3.59
C TYR A 130 4.41 1.94 -4.78
N PHE A 131 5.43 1.14 -4.56
CA PHE A 131 5.73 -0.02 -5.37
C PHE A 131 6.12 -1.20 -4.49
N ASP A 132 5.79 -2.39 -4.97
CA ASP A 132 6.21 -3.67 -4.43
C ASP A 132 6.99 -4.44 -5.48
N TRP A 133 8.10 -5.03 -5.07
CA TRP A 133 8.84 -6.01 -5.84
C TRP A 133 9.04 -7.24 -5.00
N TRP A 134 8.42 -8.36 -5.35
CA TRP A 134 8.49 -9.57 -4.53
C TRP A 134 8.83 -10.81 -5.34
N LYS A 135 9.25 -11.85 -4.61
CA LYS A 135 9.59 -13.16 -5.16
C LYS A 135 8.88 -14.25 -4.38
N ASN A 136 8.29 -15.21 -5.10
CA ASN A 136 7.83 -16.51 -4.58
C ASN A 136 8.30 -17.65 -5.51
N ASP A 137 7.67 -18.83 -5.46
CA ASP A 137 8.04 -19.97 -6.31
C ASP A 137 7.64 -19.77 -7.78
N SER A 138 6.62 -18.95 -8.05
CA SER A 138 6.13 -18.63 -9.40
C SER A 138 7.02 -17.62 -10.15
N GLY A 139 7.84 -16.84 -9.44
CA GLY A 139 8.82 -15.94 -10.05
C GLY A 139 9.02 -14.65 -9.27
N LYS A 140 9.28 -13.56 -10.00
CA LYS A 140 9.37 -12.20 -9.45
C LYS A 140 8.24 -11.34 -10.03
N PHE A 141 7.59 -10.58 -9.18
CA PHE A 141 6.46 -9.74 -9.53
C PHE A 141 6.77 -8.32 -9.10
N TRP A 142 6.30 -7.36 -9.89
CA TRP A 142 6.44 -5.95 -9.60
C TRP A 142 5.07 -5.29 -9.73
N MET A 143 4.74 -4.45 -8.78
CA MET A 143 3.50 -3.67 -8.75
C MET A 143 3.84 -2.24 -8.36
N ALA A 144 3.16 -1.26 -8.94
CA ALA A 144 3.24 0.11 -8.47
C ALA A 144 1.93 0.84 -8.68
N GLU A 145 1.66 1.81 -7.82
CA GLU A 145 0.43 2.60 -7.86
C GLU A 145 0.73 4.06 -7.52
N PRO A 146 1.36 4.81 -8.45
CA PRO A 146 1.48 6.25 -8.32
C PRO A 146 0.11 6.93 -8.36
N GLN A 147 -0.09 7.89 -7.46
CA GLN A 147 -1.33 8.63 -7.31
C GLN A 147 -1.07 10.15 -7.31
N ILE A 148 -2.01 10.90 -7.89
CA ILE A 148 -2.09 12.36 -7.79
C ILE A 148 -3.48 12.76 -7.32
N LEU A 149 -3.52 13.62 -6.30
CA LEU A 149 -4.76 14.09 -5.68
C LEU A 149 -4.78 15.61 -5.61
N PHE A 150 -5.99 16.17 -5.71
CA PHE A 150 -6.24 17.59 -5.44
C PHE A 150 -7.38 17.76 -4.45
N ASN A 151 -7.19 18.68 -3.51
CA ASN A 151 -8.16 18.93 -2.45
C ASN A 151 -9.32 19.79 -2.96
N LEU A 152 -10.54 19.46 -2.51
CA LEU A 152 -11.77 20.09 -2.99
C LEU A 152 -12.21 21.31 -2.17
N GLU A 153 -11.42 21.78 -1.21
CA GLU A 153 -11.70 22.98 -0.41
C GLU A 153 -11.95 24.21 -1.28
N GLN A 154 -11.16 24.37 -2.35
CA GLN A 154 -11.29 25.51 -3.27
C GLN A 154 -12.59 25.52 -4.05
N LEU A 155 -13.23 24.36 -4.18
CA LEU A 155 -14.53 24.20 -4.82
C LEU A 155 -15.68 24.32 -3.82
N GLY A 156 -15.39 24.61 -2.54
CA GLY A 156 -16.39 24.74 -1.47
C GLY A 156 -16.92 23.42 -0.93
N ILE A 157 -16.32 22.28 -1.29
CA ILE A 157 -16.76 20.94 -0.86
C ILE A 157 -16.19 20.60 0.54
N GLY A 158 -15.06 21.20 0.91
CA GLY A 158 -14.43 21.08 2.22
C GLY A 158 -13.02 20.50 2.16
N SER A 159 -12.24 20.75 3.21
CA SER A 159 -10.80 20.42 3.27
C SER A 159 -10.48 18.95 3.50
N ARG A 160 -11.50 18.11 3.77
CA ARG A 160 -11.35 16.66 3.97
C ARG A 160 -11.60 15.84 2.70
N PHE A 161 -12.10 16.46 1.64
CA PHE A 161 -12.40 15.78 0.39
C PHE A 161 -11.29 16.01 -0.63
N TRP A 162 -10.88 14.93 -1.29
CA TRP A 162 -9.90 14.95 -2.36
C TRP A 162 -10.44 14.20 -3.57
N LEU A 163 -10.20 14.72 -4.77
CA LEU A 163 -10.37 13.96 -6.01
C LEU A 163 -9.00 13.51 -6.47
N GLY A 164 -8.86 12.21 -6.70
CA GLY A 164 -7.61 11.54 -7.03
C GLY A 164 -7.68 10.78 -8.34
N SER A 165 -6.50 10.52 -8.88
CA SER A 165 -6.29 9.51 -9.91
C SER A 165 -5.04 8.72 -9.60
N GLU A 166 -5.08 7.44 -9.90
CA GLU A 166 -3.99 6.49 -9.75
C GLU A 166 -3.81 5.67 -11.03
N CYS A 167 -2.67 5.03 -11.13
CA CYS A 167 -2.36 4.10 -12.20
C CYS A 167 -1.72 2.86 -11.58
N GLU A 168 -2.50 1.81 -11.35
CA GLU A 168 -1.97 0.54 -10.90
C GLU A 168 -1.26 -0.13 -12.09
N ILE A 169 -0.01 -0.53 -11.89
CA ILE A 169 0.82 -1.17 -12.91
C ILE A 169 1.28 -2.49 -12.34
N ASN A 170 0.89 -3.59 -12.98
CA ASN A 170 1.30 -4.93 -12.59
C ASN A 170 2.24 -5.51 -13.65
N ILE A 171 3.31 -6.15 -13.21
CA ILE A 171 4.25 -6.90 -14.05
C ILE A 171 4.51 -8.25 -13.40
N ASP A 172 4.12 -9.31 -14.09
CA ASP A 172 4.34 -10.69 -13.66
C ASP A 172 5.52 -11.33 -14.42
N PRO A 173 6.03 -12.49 -13.96
CA PRO A 173 7.18 -13.16 -14.58
C PRO A 173 6.90 -13.72 -15.99
N GLN A 174 5.64 -13.96 -16.33
CA GLN A 174 5.20 -14.64 -17.55
C GLN A 174 4.56 -13.69 -18.58
N ASN A 175 4.50 -12.41 -18.26
CA ASN A 175 3.75 -11.34 -18.92
C ASN A 175 2.24 -11.59 -19.07
N SER A 176 1.68 -12.60 -18.40
CA SER A 176 0.27 -13.01 -18.57
C SER A 176 -0.72 -12.04 -17.92
N ASN A 177 -0.32 -11.45 -16.80
CA ASN A 177 -1.13 -10.54 -15.99
C ASN A 177 -0.56 -9.12 -15.98
N ASN A 178 0.32 -8.80 -16.93
CA ASN A 178 0.82 -7.43 -17.06
C ASN A 178 -0.34 -6.51 -17.39
N SER A 179 -0.54 -5.48 -16.58
CA SER A 179 -1.68 -4.58 -16.72
C SER A 179 -1.31 -3.16 -16.30
N VAL A 180 -2.10 -2.22 -16.82
CA VAL A 180 -2.08 -0.82 -16.45
C VAL A 180 -3.53 -0.43 -16.25
N ASN A 181 -3.93 -0.22 -14.99
CA ASN A 181 -5.30 0.01 -14.57
C ASN A 181 -5.42 1.43 -14.01
N PRO A 182 -5.81 2.42 -14.83
CA PRO A 182 -6.04 3.78 -14.36
C PRO A 182 -7.37 3.89 -13.61
N THR A 183 -7.37 4.55 -12.46
CA THR A 183 -8.57 4.80 -11.66
C THR A 183 -8.73 6.28 -11.36
N ILE A 184 -9.97 6.74 -11.25
CA ILE A 184 -10.35 8.04 -10.69
C ILE A 184 -11.20 7.76 -9.47
N PHE A 185 -10.87 8.38 -8.34
CA PHE A 185 -11.52 8.09 -7.06
C PHE A 185 -11.73 9.36 -6.23
N LEU A 186 -12.65 9.28 -5.27
CA LEU A 186 -12.86 10.30 -4.26
C LEU A 186 -12.33 9.77 -2.92
N GLN A 187 -11.49 10.56 -2.26
CA GLN A 187 -10.97 10.25 -0.93
C GLN A 187 -11.59 11.20 0.11
N TYR A 188 -11.84 10.65 1.30
CA TYR A 188 -12.25 11.39 2.48
C TYR A 188 -11.30 11.14 3.65
N ASP A 189 -10.75 12.20 4.23
CA ASP A 189 -9.88 12.13 5.41
C ASP A 189 -10.70 12.17 6.71
N PHE A 190 -10.66 11.07 7.49
CA PHE A 190 -11.38 10.91 8.75
C PHE A 190 -10.74 11.69 9.91
#